data_AF-A0A2H0ZA04-F1
#
_entry.id   AF-A0A2H0ZA04-F1
#
_cell.length_a   1.000
_cell.length_b   1.000
_cell.length_c   1.000
_cell.angle_alpha   90.00
_cell.angle_beta   90.00
_cell.angle_gamma   90.00
#
_symmetry.space_group_name_H-M   'P 1'
#
loop_
_entity.id
_entity.type
_entity.pdbx_description
1 polymer ?
#
loop_
_entity_poly.entity_id
_entity_poly.type
_entity_poly.pdbx_seq_one_letter_code
_entity_poly.pdbx_strand_id
1 'polypeptide(L)'
;MYNDYMFKRVFYCSVFSLFSLSALFASDDSRNIVFEGLKYPIEANAVTAEKTGLVIYETPYSSPTAFDFNVVMIQGETENLNITLELRYKENRGETKAAVAPETLRIYKNGRFWAKFRLPAFDKHLFKLSFINLIENKDFHITIYEIQGLREAAGKTEVPVSTVPYEPPAELFLPEQSLFKLYKRADWEAQPPKEPYVQHAPKAMTLHHTAGKYTDKLEDSIAEVQFIQDYHQNGRGWIDIGYHFLLDGAGNIFEGRPVNAVGAHVLGKNIDNIGISFLGNYHPPKNDQPAKASIEAAAALGKSLSDNYSIQKSSFYAHRDIGKTDCPGNILYSRMQALKNLIFEPAPVEMPVKDQAINDFSDPKGSPALEQALKYSKQ
;
A
#
# COMPACT_ATOMS: atom_id res chain seq x y z
N MET A 1 59.98 -46.95 24.82
CA MET A 1 59.84 -46.18 26.08
C MET A 1 59.82 -44.70 25.71
N TYR A 2 58.83 -43.97 26.25
CA TYR A 2 58.59 -42.51 26.17
C TYR A 2 58.22 -41.95 24.77
N ASN A 3 56.93 -41.72 24.50
CA ASN A 3 56.07 -40.56 24.82
C ASN A 3 56.22 -39.45 23.77
N ASP A 4 55.18 -39.23 22.94
CA ASP A 4 54.55 -37.92 22.90
C ASP A 4 53.16 -37.94 22.28
N TYR A 5 52.29 -37.14 22.89
CA TYR A 5 50.86 -36.99 22.66
C TYR A 5 50.56 -36.34 21.30
N MET A 6 49.73 -36.99 20.48
CA MET A 6 49.02 -36.35 19.35
C MET A 6 47.52 -36.38 19.62
N PHE A 7 47.03 -35.31 20.23
CA PHE A 7 45.62 -34.94 20.26
C PHE A 7 45.37 -33.99 19.09
N LYS A 8 44.71 -34.43 18.01
CA LYS A 8 44.03 -33.51 17.09
C LYS A 8 42.61 -33.98 16.83
N ARG A 9 41.71 -33.26 17.50
CA ARG A 9 40.26 -33.28 17.36
C ARG A 9 39.85 -32.89 15.95
N VAL A 10 38.89 -33.64 15.42
CA VAL A 10 38.03 -33.27 14.30
C VAL A 10 37.27 -31.99 14.68
N PHE A 11 37.46 -30.91 13.93
CA PHE A 11 36.62 -29.71 14.02
C PHE A 11 35.58 -29.76 12.90
N TYR A 12 34.33 -30.07 13.27
CA TYR A 12 33.15 -29.66 12.51
C TYR A 12 33.07 -28.14 12.61
N CYS A 13 33.29 -27.44 11.49
CA CYS A 13 33.03 -26.01 11.40
C CYS A 13 31.59 -25.82 10.92
N SER A 14 30.66 -25.79 11.87
CA SER A 14 29.30 -25.28 11.68
C SER A 14 29.38 -23.76 11.48
N VAL A 15 29.45 -23.33 10.22
CA VAL A 15 29.27 -21.92 9.87
C VAL A 15 27.77 -21.64 9.86
N PHE A 16 27.24 -21.25 11.03
CA PHE A 16 26.02 -20.46 11.09
C PHE A 16 26.30 -19.14 10.39
N SER A 17 26.00 -19.06 9.10
CA SER A 17 25.86 -17.79 8.41
C SER A 17 24.64 -17.09 9.01
N LEU A 18 24.91 -16.22 9.98
CA LEU A 18 24.03 -15.13 10.37
C LEU A 18 23.72 -14.33 9.10
N PHE A 19 22.60 -14.66 8.45
CA PHE A 19 21.97 -13.78 7.47
C PHE A 19 21.76 -12.44 8.20
N SER A 20 22.56 -11.45 7.82
CA SER A 20 22.41 -10.08 8.26
C SER A 20 20.98 -9.66 7.95
N LEU A 21 20.20 -9.46 9.01
CA LEU A 21 18.85 -8.92 9.01
C LEU A 21 18.81 -7.70 8.07
N SER A 22 18.29 -7.88 6.87
CA SER A 22 17.98 -6.79 5.95
C SER A 22 16.96 -5.89 6.63
N ALA A 23 17.37 -4.65 6.86
CA ALA A 23 16.63 -3.64 7.59
C ALA A 23 15.19 -3.49 7.06
N LEU A 24 14.23 -4.05 7.81
CA LEU A 24 12.94 -3.46 8.14
C LEU A 24 12.47 -2.34 7.19
N PHE A 25 11.96 -2.74 6.03
CA PHE A 25 11.40 -1.86 5.01
C PHE A 25 9.89 -1.68 5.27
N ALA A 26 9.54 -0.64 6.02
CA ALA A 26 8.23 0.00 6.01
C ALA A 26 8.47 1.50 6.25
N SER A 27 7.57 2.39 5.82
CA SER A 27 7.72 3.82 6.15
C SER A 27 7.62 4.01 7.65
N ASP A 28 8.70 4.53 8.21
CA ASP A 28 8.67 5.18 9.51
C ASP A 28 8.44 6.66 9.23
N ASP A 29 7.29 7.19 9.64
CA ASP A 29 6.92 8.60 9.51
C ASP A 29 7.95 9.54 10.17
N SER A 30 8.87 9.01 10.99
CA SER A 30 10.00 9.73 11.59
C SER A 30 10.97 10.37 10.59
N ARG A 31 10.88 10.02 9.30
CA ARG A 31 11.76 10.55 8.24
C ARG A 31 11.11 11.61 7.35
N ASN A 32 9.88 12.00 7.67
CA ASN A 32 9.20 13.05 6.93
C ASN A 32 9.84 14.41 7.19
N ILE A 33 10.05 15.15 6.11
CA ILE A 33 10.55 16.53 6.15
C ILE A 33 9.35 17.45 6.02
N VAL A 34 9.19 18.32 7.02
CA VAL A 34 8.07 19.24 7.10
C VAL A 34 8.50 20.65 6.77
N PHE A 35 7.52 21.44 6.34
CA PHE A 35 7.63 22.84 5.98
C PHE A 35 6.67 23.61 6.87
N GLU A 36 7.23 24.36 7.82
CA GLU A 36 6.44 25.09 8.80
C GLU A 36 5.45 26.05 8.12
N GLY A 37 4.21 26.06 8.60
CA GLY A 37 3.13 26.88 8.05
C GLY A 37 2.41 26.28 6.84
N LEU A 38 2.89 25.18 6.25
CA LEU A 38 2.16 24.47 5.20
C LEU A 38 1.24 23.39 5.79
N LYS A 39 0.07 23.23 5.18
CA LYS A 39 -0.84 22.10 5.44
C LYS A 39 -0.47 20.94 4.53
N TYR A 40 -0.71 19.72 5.00
CA TYR A 40 -0.43 18.48 4.24
C TYR A 40 -1.74 17.79 3.84
N PRO A 41 -1.84 17.26 2.61
CA PRO A 41 -0.84 17.41 1.54
C PRO A 41 -0.69 18.88 1.11
N ILE A 42 0.50 19.24 0.62
CA ILE A 42 0.78 20.61 0.18
C ILE A 42 0.05 20.82 -1.15
N GLU A 43 -0.89 21.76 -1.16
CA GLU A 43 -1.63 22.14 -2.35
C GLU A 43 -1.03 23.41 -2.96
N ALA A 44 -0.74 23.35 -4.26
CA ALA A 44 -0.11 24.42 -4.99
C ALA A 44 -0.86 24.68 -6.31
N ASN A 45 -1.34 25.90 -6.48
CA ASN A 45 -1.83 26.38 -7.77
C ASN A 45 -0.62 26.91 -8.55
N ALA A 46 -0.19 26.16 -9.56
CA ALA A 46 0.86 26.60 -10.45
C ALA A 46 0.27 27.60 -11.46
N VAL A 47 0.78 28.83 -11.43
CA VAL A 47 0.33 29.90 -12.33
C VAL A 47 1.01 29.73 -13.69
N THR A 48 0.25 29.93 -14.76
CA THR A 48 0.71 29.87 -16.15
C THR A 48 1.99 30.66 -16.33
N ALA A 49 3.02 29.99 -16.85
CA ALA A 49 4.26 30.63 -17.26
C ALA A 49 4.34 30.60 -18.79
N GLU A 50 4.24 31.76 -19.45
CA GLU A 50 4.34 31.88 -20.91
C GLU A 50 5.70 31.46 -21.48
N LYS A 51 6.69 31.22 -20.62
CA LYS A 51 8.06 30.83 -21.00
C LYS A 51 8.51 29.59 -20.24
N THR A 52 9.13 28.67 -20.96
CA THR A 52 9.88 27.52 -20.42
C THR A 52 10.94 27.99 -19.42
N GLY A 53 11.12 27.26 -18.33
CA GLY A 53 12.18 27.48 -17.34
C GLY A 53 11.81 28.40 -16.19
N LEU A 54 10.56 28.90 -16.11
CA LEU A 54 10.11 29.73 -15.00
C LEU A 54 9.64 28.88 -13.81
N VAL A 55 9.94 29.39 -12.60
CA VAL A 55 9.42 28.84 -11.35
C VAL A 55 7.93 29.19 -11.24
N ILE A 56 7.09 28.17 -11.21
CA ILE A 56 5.61 28.29 -11.13
C ILE A 56 5.08 28.06 -9.73
N TYR A 57 5.87 27.44 -8.86
CA TYR A 57 5.61 27.32 -7.43
C TYR A 57 6.93 27.11 -6.68
N GLU A 58 7.06 27.69 -5.48
CA GLU A 58 8.20 27.48 -4.60
C GLU A 58 7.72 27.41 -3.14
N THR A 59 8.20 26.42 -2.39
CA THR A 59 7.91 26.32 -0.95
C THR A 59 8.76 27.33 -0.15
N PRO A 60 8.40 27.64 1.10
CA PRO A 60 9.35 28.13 2.08
C PRO A 60 10.50 27.12 2.28
N TYR A 61 11.51 27.50 3.08
CA TYR A 61 12.50 26.53 3.56
C TYR A 61 11.83 25.51 4.50
N SER A 62 12.28 24.26 4.42
CA SER A 62 11.89 23.20 5.34
C SER A 62 12.26 23.55 6.78
N SER A 63 11.57 22.93 7.72
CA SER A 63 11.97 22.93 9.13
C SER A 63 13.25 22.12 9.33
N PRO A 64 14.09 22.43 10.34
CA PRO A 64 15.23 21.61 10.70
C PRO A 64 14.81 20.17 11.04
N THR A 65 15.54 19.19 10.53
CA THR A 65 15.32 17.78 10.85
C THR A 65 16.13 17.36 12.08
N ALA A 66 15.61 16.38 12.83
CA ALA A 66 16.37 15.76 13.92
C ALA A 66 17.48 14.83 13.42
N PHE A 67 17.40 14.40 12.16
CA PHE A 67 18.26 13.41 11.52
C PHE A 67 18.94 13.99 10.28
N ASP A 68 20.19 13.61 10.04
CA ASP A 68 20.89 13.93 8.79
C ASP A 68 20.39 13.04 7.64
N PHE A 69 20.40 13.57 6.42
CA PHE A 69 20.04 12.87 5.19
C PHE A 69 20.92 13.36 4.03
N ASN A 70 20.97 12.59 2.95
CA ASN A 70 21.63 13.00 1.71
C ASN A 70 20.78 12.67 0.46
N VAL A 71 19.59 12.11 0.67
CA VAL A 71 18.61 11.88 -0.37
C VAL A 71 17.29 12.52 0.05
N VAL A 72 16.66 13.24 -0.86
CA VAL A 72 15.30 13.76 -0.69
C VAL A 72 14.39 13.05 -1.68
N MET A 73 13.40 12.35 -1.15
CA MET A 73 12.33 11.73 -1.92
C MET A 73 11.09 12.61 -1.84
N ILE A 74 10.42 12.80 -2.97
CA ILE A 74 9.18 13.58 -3.07
C ILE A 74 8.19 12.76 -3.84
N GLN A 75 6.94 12.71 -3.39
CA GLN A 75 5.85 12.15 -4.19
C GLN A 75 4.59 13.02 -4.12
N GLY A 76 3.86 13.03 -5.23
CA GLY A 76 2.68 13.88 -5.39
C GLY A 76 1.91 13.61 -6.66
N GLU A 77 0.92 14.44 -6.94
CA GLU A 77 0.16 14.42 -8.19
C GLU A 77 0.18 15.80 -8.84
N THR A 78 0.04 15.79 -10.17
CA THR A 78 -0.05 16.98 -11.00
C THR A 78 -0.97 16.73 -12.19
N GLU A 79 -1.64 17.77 -12.67
CA GLU A 79 -2.41 17.70 -13.91
C GLU A 79 -1.54 17.94 -15.16
N ASN A 80 -0.30 18.43 -14.98
CA ASN A 80 0.62 18.75 -16.07
C ASN A 80 1.81 17.77 -16.06
N LEU A 81 1.94 16.99 -17.13
CA LEU A 81 3.00 15.99 -17.28
C LEU A 81 4.34 16.57 -17.74
N ASN A 82 4.38 17.86 -18.12
CA ASN A 82 5.52 18.59 -18.65
C ASN A 82 6.08 19.58 -17.61
N ILE A 83 6.39 19.07 -16.42
CA ILE A 83 7.02 19.81 -15.34
C ILE A 83 8.38 19.19 -15.01
N THR A 84 9.28 19.98 -14.45
CA THR A 84 10.42 19.46 -13.68
C THR A 84 10.44 20.11 -12.30
N LEU A 85 11.27 19.55 -11.42
CA LEU A 85 11.47 20.03 -10.07
C LEU A 85 12.93 20.46 -9.90
N GLU A 86 13.16 21.41 -9.02
CA GLU A 86 14.49 21.80 -8.56
C GLU A 86 14.47 21.91 -7.03
N LEU A 87 15.58 21.55 -6.40
CA LEU A 87 15.77 21.68 -4.97
C LEU A 87 16.89 22.68 -4.70
N ARG A 88 16.60 23.72 -3.90
CA ARG A 88 17.63 24.65 -3.40
C ARG A 88 17.82 24.44 -1.92
N TYR A 89 19.05 24.20 -1.50
CA TYR A 89 19.36 23.91 -0.10
C TYR A 89 20.40 24.86 0.50
N LYS A 90 20.39 24.93 1.81
CA LYS A 90 21.38 25.62 2.65
C LYS A 90 22.08 24.58 3.52
N GLU A 91 23.40 24.68 3.57
CA GLU A 91 24.20 24.04 4.63
C GLU A 91 23.91 24.77 5.95
N ASN A 92 24.08 24.08 7.08
CA ASN A 92 23.69 24.62 8.39
C ASN A 92 24.48 25.92 8.68
N ARG A 93 23.78 27.06 8.78
CA ARG A 93 24.33 28.45 8.90
C ARG A 93 25.09 28.97 7.67
N GLY A 94 24.95 28.35 6.51
CA GLY A 94 25.64 28.70 5.27
C GLY A 94 24.79 29.48 4.26
N GLU A 95 25.44 29.88 3.17
CA GLU A 95 24.81 30.49 2.00
C GLU A 95 23.91 29.49 1.24
N THR A 96 22.92 30.01 0.51
CA THR A 96 22.07 29.19 -0.38
C THR A 96 22.91 28.62 -1.50
N LYS A 97 22.91 27.30 -1.68
CA LYS A 97 23.63 26.62 -2.76
C LYS A 97 22.83 26.68 -4.07
N ALA A 98 23.50 26.35 -5.17
CA ALA A 98 22.87 26.22 -6.48
C ALA A 98 21.72 25.21 -6.45
N ALA A 99 20.76 25.39 -7.36
CA ALA A 99 19.66 24.45 -7.54
C ALA A 99 20.19 23.07 -7.97
N VAL A 100 19.62 22.02 -7.38
CA VAL A 100 19.90 20.63 -7.68
C VAL A 100 18.70 20.07 -8.45
N ALA A 101 18.95 19.56 -9.65
CA ALA A 101 17.95 18.82 -10.42
C ALA A 101 17.77 17.41 -9.82
N PRO A 102 16.60 16.77 -10.02
CA PRO A 102 16.39 15.41 -9.55
C PRO A 102 17.33 14.44 -10.29
N GLU A 103 17.92 13.52 -9.55
CA GLU A 103 18.61 12.34 -10.09
C GLU A 103 17.62 11.47 -10.86
N THR A 104 16.38 11.41 -10.40
CA THR A 104 15.28 10.73 -11.08
C THR A 104 13.99 11.50 -10.88
N LEU A 105 13.24 11.70 -11.96
CA LEU A 105 11.86 12.16 -11.96
C LEU A 105 11.03 11.22 -12.83
N ARG A 106 9.96 10.69 -12.26
CA ARG A 106 8.98 9.85 -12.96
C ARG A 106 7.62 10.50 -12.83
N ILE A 107 6.93 10.68 -13.96
CA ILE A 107 5.56 11.20 -14.02
C ILE A 107 4.72 10.18 -14.79
N TYR A 108 3.60 9.77 -14.21
CA TYR A 108 2.68 8.75 -14.71
C TYR A 108 1.47 9.38 -15.38
N LYS A 109 0.79 8.61 -16.23
CA LYS A 109 -0.37 9.08 -17.01
C LYS A 109 -1.53 9.59 -16.14
N ASN A 110 -1.70 9.04 -14.93
CA ASN A 110 -2.72 9.48 -13.97
C ASN A 110 -2.30 10.73 -13.16
N GLY A 111 -1.19 11.36 -13.54
CA GLY A 111 -0.66 12.57 -12.91
C GLY A 111 0.23 12.31 -11.70
N ARG A 112 0.39 11.07 -11.23
CA ARG A 112 1.31 10.78 -10.12
C ARG A 112 2.75 11.01 -10.51
N PHE A 113 3.54 11.50 -9.58
CA PHE A 113 4.97 11.61 -9.76
C PHE A 113 5.73 11.28 -8.48
N TRP A 114 6.97 10.85 -8.68
CA TRP A 114 7.98 10.88 -7.62
C TRP A 114 9.29 11.40 -8.16
N ALA A 115 10.06 12.04 -7.27
CA ALA A 115 11.36 12.59 -7.56
C ALA A 115 12.36 12.17 -6.49
N LYS A 116 13.60 11.90 -6.91
CA LYS A 116 14.74 11.62 -6.04
C LYS A 116 15.83 12.64 -6.30
N PHE A 117 16.24 13.33 -5.25
CA PHE A 117 17.37 14.25 -5.26
C PHE A 117 18.49 13.69 -4.41
N ARG A 118 19.73 13.84 -4.87
CA ARG A 118 20.92 13.51 -4.10
C ARG A 118 21.68 14.78 -3.74
N LEU A 119 21.94 14.95 -2.46
CA LEU A 119 22.71 16.04 -1.90
C LEU A 119 24.16 15.58 -1.69
N PRO A 120 25.15 16.49 -1.80
CA PRO A 120 26.56 16.10 -1.79
C PRO A 120 27.07 15.60 -0.43
N ALA A 121 26.40 15.95 0.68
CA ALA A 121 26.82 15.61 2.03
C ALA A 121 25.66 15.09 2.88
N PHE A 122 25.98 14.26 3.88
CA PHE A 122 25.07 13.90 4.96
C PHE A 122 24.98 15.05 5.95
N ASP A 123 23.87 15.79 5.94
CA ASP A 123 23.65 16.90 6.87
C ASP A 123 22.15 17.12 7.11
N LYS A 124 21.82 18.03 8.02
CA LYS A 124 20.48 18.55 8.31
C LYS A 124 20.18 19.73 7.38
N HIS A 125 20.21 19.47 6.07
CA HIS A 125 19.98 20.49 5.06
C HIS A 125 18.60 21.14 5.24
N LEU A 126 18.55 22.47 5.19
CA LEU A 126 17.29 23.18 4.99
C LEU A 126 17.12 23.39 3.49
N PHE A 127 15.99 23.02 2.92
CA PHE A 127 15.76 23.21 1.49
C PHE A 127 14.38 23.76 1.18
N LYS A 128 14.27 24.34 -0.01
CA LYS A 128 13.00 24.68 -0.64
C LYS A 128 12.89 23.95 -1.96
N LEU A 129 11.65 23.60 -2.29
CA LEU A 129 11.30 22.91 -3.52
C LEU A 129 10.70 23.90 -4.50
N SER A 130 11.19 23.88 -5.74
CA SER A 130 10.67 24.68 -6.84
C SER A 130 10.12 23.76 -7.93
N PHE A 131 8.97 24.13 -8.50
CA PHE A 131 8.44 23.51 -9.72
C PHE A 131 8.71 24.45 -10.88
N ILE A 132 9.18 23.88 -11.99
CA ILE A 132 9.60 24.61 -13.19
C ILE A 132 8.72 24.20 -14.37
N ASN A 133 8.15 25.19 -15.06
CA ASN A 133 7.36 24.93 -16.27
C ASN A 133 8.28 24.51 -17.43
N LEU A 134 7.94 23.42 -18.14
CA LEU A 134 8.67 23.05 -19.34
C LEU A 134 7.99 23.54 -20.62
N ILE A 135 6.67 23.40 -20.82
CA ILE A 135 6.06 23.68 -22.15
C ILE A 135 4.59 24.16 -22.08
N GLU A 136 3.95 24.31 -20.90
CA GLU A 136 2.48 24.50 -20.87
C GLU A 136 2.01 25.92 -20.53
N ASN A 137 1.07 26.43 -21.33
CA ASN A 137 0.39 27.72 -21.15
C ASN A 137 -0.98 27.55 -20.49
N LYS A 138 -1.02 26.86 -19.34
CA LYS A 138 -2.26 26.71 -18.58
C LYS A 138 -1.97 26.60 -17.09
N ASP A 139 -2.85 27.17 -16.28
CA ASP A 139 -2.87 26.97 -14.83
C ASP A 139 -3.21 25.51 -14.53
N PHE A 140 -2.53 24.93 -13.55
CA PHE A 140 -2.77 23.57 -13.11
C PHE A 140 -2.47 23.41 -11.63
N HIS A 141 -3.02 22.33 -11.07
CA HIS A 141 -2.84 22.02 -9.66
C HIS A 141 -1.71 20.99 -9.44
N ILE A 142 -0.98 21.17 -8.34
CA ILE A 142 0.02 20.23 -7.84
C ILE A 142 -0.31 19.92 -6.38
N THR A 143 -0.34 18.64 -6.05
CA THR A 143 -0.49 18.14 -4.68
C THR A 143 0.77 17.37 -4.31
N ILE A 144 1.40 17.72 -3.19
CA ILE A 144 2.55 16.97 -2.66
C ILE A 144 2.08 16.21 -1.43
N TYR A 145 2.08 14.88 -1.51
CA TYR A 145 1.64 14.03 -0.40
C TYR A 145 2.73 13.90 0.65
N GLU A 146 3.98 13.71 0.22
CA GLU A 146 5.06 13.35 1.12
C GLU A 146 6.41 13.83 0.61
N ILE A 147 7.26 14.24 1.56
CA ILE A 147 8.67 14.56 1.35
C ILE A 147 9.46 13.83 2.43
N GLN A 148 10.37 12.94 2.04
CA GLN A 148 11.18 12.12 2.96
C GLN A 148 12.67 12.39 2.80
N GLY A 149 13.38 12.42 3.93
CA GLY A 149 14.84 12.40 3.96
C GLY A 149 15.37 10.99 4.17
N LEU A 150 16.21 10.51 3.27
CA LEU A 150 16.84 9.20 3.35
C LEU A 150 18.37 9.31 3.49
N ARG A 151 18.95 8.31 4.14
CA ARG A 151 20.39 8.12 4.21
C ARG A 151 20.81 7.02 3.25
N GLU A 152 21.61 7.37 2.25
CA GLU A 152 22.22 6.41 1.33
C GLU A 152 23.73 6.59 1.33
N ALA A 153 24.47 5.59 1.83
CA ALA A 153 25.93 5.63 1.86
C ALA A 153 26.51 5.93 0.47
N ALA A 154 27.47 6.85 0.40
CA ALA A 154 28.23 7.09 -0.81
C ALA A 154 29.01 5.81 -1.18
N GLY A 155 28.91 5.37 -2.43
CA GLY A 155 29.68 4.22 -2.90
C GLY A 155 29.20 2.87 -2.40
N LYS A 156 27.90 2.67 -2.14
CA LYS A 156 27.35 1.32 -2.36
C LYS A 156 27.60 0.99 -3.83
N THR A 157 28.70 0.27 -4.11
CA THR A 157 28.72 -0.64 -5.25
C THR A 157 27.40 -1.36 -5.19
N GLU A 158 26.57 -1.18 -6.21
CA GLU A 158 25.43 -2.05 -6.45
C GLU A 158 25.97 -3.45 -6.23
N VAL A 159 25.57 -4.10 -5.12
CA VAL A 159 25.80 -5.54 -4.99
C VAL A 159 25.24 -6.09 -6.29
N PRO A 160 25.99 -6.90 -7.07
CA PRO A 160 25.48 -7.39 -8.33
C PRO A 160 24.16 -8.12 -8.07
N VAL A 161 23.07 -7.39 -8.27
CA VAL A 161 21.70 -7.89 -8.22
C VAL A 161 21.58 -8.70 -9.50
N SER A 162 20.97 -9.87 -9.40
CA SER A 162 20.66 -10.69 -10.58
C SER A 162 20.08 -9.79 -11.67
N THR A 163 20.71 -9.76 -12.84
CA THR A 163 20.17 -9.08 -14.01
C THR A 163 18.99 -9.85 -14.61
N VAL A 164 18.75 -11.07 -14.13
CA VAL A 164 17.59 -11.88 -14.50
C VAL A 164 16.46 -11.57 -13.50
N PRO A 165 15.33 -11.03 -13.99
CA PRO A 165 14.07 -10.98 -13.26
C PRO A 165 13.74 -12.27 -12.54
N TYR A 166 13.47 -12.21 -11.23
CA TYR A 166 12.89 -13.36 -10.52
C TYR A 166 11.39 -13.44 -10.83
N GLU A 167 10.96 -14.54 -11.43
CA GLU A 167 9.54 -14.86 -11.60
C GLU A 167 9.09 -15.77 -10.43
N PRO A 168 8.15 -15.32 -9.58
CA PRO A 168 7.70 -16.12 -8.45
C PRO A 168 6.86 -17.33 -8.91
N PRO A 169 7.02 -18.51 -8.26
CA PRO A 169 6.15 -19.66 -8.51
C PRO A 169 4.66 -19.34 -8.32
N ALA A 170 3.81 -19.89 -9.20
CA ALA A 170 2.36 -19.65 -9.19
C ALA A 170 1.67 -20.07 -7.87
N GLU A 171 2.20 -21.09 -7.19
CA GLU A 171 1.72 -21.60 -5.89
C GLU A 171 1.84 -20.61 -4.73
N LEU A 172 2.59 -19.51 -4.90
CA LEU A 172 2.67 -18.45 -3.90
C LEU A 172 1.47 -17.50 -3.93
N PHE A 173 0.66 -17.54 -4.99
CA PHE A 173 -0.48 -16.67 -5.22
C PHE A 173 -1.83 -17.34 -4.88
N LEU A 174 -2.91 -16.57 -4.90
CA LEU A 174 -4.26 -17.12 -4.75
C LEU A 174 -4.68 -17.90 -6.02
N PRO A 175 -5.50 -18.97 -5.88
CA PRO A 175 -6.09 -19.66 -7.02
C PRO A 175 -6.94 -18.74 -7.92
N GLU A 176 -7.08 -19.09 -9.20
CA GLU A 176 -7.75 -18.26 -10.23
C GLU A 176 -9.25 -17.99 -9.99
N GLN A 177 -9.94 -18.82 -9.23
CA GLN A 177 -11.37 -18.66 -8.99
C GLN A 177 -11.61 -17.77 -7.76
N SER A 178 -11.74 -16.46 -7.99
CA SER A 178 -12.12 -15.49 -6.97
C SER A 178 -13.57 -15.02 -7.14
N LEU A 179 -14.28 -14.83 -6.02
CA LEU A 179 -15.61 -14.19 -5.99
C LEU A 179 -15.54 -12.66 -6.17
N PHE A 180 -14.37 -12.15 -6.50
CA PHE A 180 -14.05 -10.74 -6.67
C PHE A 180 -13.20 -10.56 -7.92
N LYS A 181 -13.15 -9.33 -8.43
CA LYS A 181 -12.40 -8.99 -9.62
C LYS A 181 -10.93 -8.77 -9.29
N LEU A 182 -10.10 -9.78 -9.56
CA LEU A 182 -8.66 -9.76 -9.35
C LEU A 182 -7.92 -9.47 -10.66
N TYR A 183 -7.10 -8.43 -10.66
CA TYR A 183 -6.09 -8.15 -11.67
C TYR A 183 -4.77 -8.72 -11.19
N LYS A 184 -4.31 -9.76 -11.86
CA LYS A 184 -3.01 -10.37 -11.60
C LYS A 184 -1.90 -9.40 -11.96
N ARG A 185 -0.70 -9.70 -11.48
CA ARG A 185 0.52 -8.94 -11.82
C ARG A 185 0.69 -8.66 -13.31
N ALA A 186 0.39 -9.63 -14.18
CA ALA A 186 0.47 -9.45 -15.62
C ALA A 186 -0.55 -8.43 -16.17
N ASP A 187 -1.75 -8.36 -15.60
CA ASP A 187 -2.85 -7.51 -16.08
C ASP A 187 -2.58 -6.01 -15.86
N TRP A 188 -1.72 -5.67 -14.90
CA TRP A 188 -1.26 -4.30 -14.65
C TRP A 188 0.21 -4.07 -15.02
N GLU A 189 0.82 -5.00 -15.79
CA GLU A 189 2.20 -4.91 -16.27
C GLU A 189 3.25 -4.76 -15.15
N ALA A 190 3.07 -5.54 -14.08
CA ALA A 190 3.98 -5.53 -12.94
C ALA A 190 5.42 -5.80 -13.34
N GLN A 191 6.32 -4.97 -12.83
CA GLN A 191 7.75 -5.27 -12.90
C GLN A 191 8.07 -6.49 -12.03
N PRO A 192 9.10 -7.27 -12.37
CA PRO A 192 9.56 -8.37 -11.54
C PRO A 192 10.13 -7.84 -10.21
N PRO A 193 10.06 -8.63 -9.12
CA PRO A 193 10.80 -8.32 -7.91
C PRO A 193 12.31 -8.28 -8.18
N LYS A 194 13.03 -7.39 -7.46
CA LYS A 194 14.48 -7.20 -7.59
C LYS A 194 15.29 -8.36 -6.99
N GLU A 195 14.69 -9.10 -6.06
CA GLU A 195 15.30 -10.23 -5.35
C GLU A 195 14.24 -11.32 -5.10
N PRO A 196 14.64 -12.58 -4.88
CA PRO A 196 13.72 -13.65 -4.48
C PRO A 196 12.95 -13.31 -3.20
N TYR A 197 11.68 -13.73 -3.13
CA TYR A 197 10.89 -13.52 -1.93
C TYR A 197 11.29 -14.47 -0.79
N VAL A 198 11.24 -13.95 0.43
CA VAL A 198 11.19 -14.76 1.65
C VAL A 198 9.77 -15.29 1.80
N GLN A 199 9.61 -16.60 1.92
CA GLN A 199 8.30 -17.22 2.10
C GLN A 199 7.83 -17.14 3.57
N HIS A 200 6.52 -17.11 3.77
CA HIS A 200 5.86 -17.24 5.07
C HIS A 200 4.56 -18.04 4.97
N ALA A 201 3.92 -18.29 6.12
CA ALA A 201 2.59 -18.89 6.17
C ALA A 201 1.64 -17.89 6.85
N PRO A 202 0.77 -17.19 6.09
CA PRO A 202 -0.09 -16.17 6.65
C PRO A 202 -0.94 -16.62 7.83
N LYS A 203 -1.00 -15.80 8.87
CA LYS A 203 -1.84 -15.98 10.07
C LYS A 203 -2.60 -14.71 10.45
N ALA A 204 -2.27 -13.58 9.83
CA ALA A 204 -2.90 -12.29 10.05
C ALA A 204 -3.11 -11.56 8.73
N MET A 205 -4.01 -10.57 8.77
CA MET A 205 -4.15 -9.59 7.70
C MET A 205 -4.27 -8.18 8.31
N THR A 206 -3.75 -7.19 7.61
CA THR A 206 -3.74 -5.78 8.05
C THR A 206 -4.31 -4.89 6.96
N LEU A 207 -5.31 -4.07 7.32
CA LEU A 207 -5.89 -3.06 6.46
C LEU A 207 -5.05 -1.79 6.45
N HIS A 208 -4.77 -1.32 5.25
CA HIS A 208 -4.06 -0.10 4.94
C HIS A 208 -4.87 0.81 4.03
N HIS A 209 -4.41 2.04 3.91
CA HIS A 209 -4.63 2.85 2.73
C HIS A 209 -3.29 3.33 2.21
N THR A 210 -3.26 3.78 0.95
CA THR A 210 -2.04 4.28 0.32
C THR A 210 -1.68 5.71 0.74
N ALA A 211 -2.65 6.45 1.31
CA ALA A 211 -2.53 7.89 1.59
C ALA A 211 -2.19 8.71 0.34
N GLY A 212 -2.46 8.16 -0.85
CA GLY A 212 -2.23 8.78 -2.16
C GLY A 212 -3.53 9.09 -2.88
N LYS A 213 -3.51 8.94 -4.20
CA LYS A 213 -4.63 9.25 -5.08
C LYS A 213 -5.73 8.21 -4.97
N TYR A 214 -6.97 8.67 -4.81
CA TYR A 214 -8.16 7.83 -4.96
C TYR A 214 -8.44 7.62 -6.45
N THR A 215 -8.70 6.38 -6.85
CA THR A 215 -9.02 6.03 -8.24
C THR A 215 -10.24 5.09 -8.27
N ASP A 216 -11.07 5.25 -9.29
CA ASP A 216 -12.21 4.36 -9.58
C ASP A 216 -12.33 4.00 -11.07
N LYS A 217 -11.39 4.49 -11.89
CA LYS A 217 -11.22 4.11 -13.28
C LYS A 217 -10.04 3.17 -13.41
N LEU A 218 -10.23 2.07 -14.14
CA LEU A 218 -9.23 1.00 -14.24
C LEU A 218 -7.86 1.52 -14.73
N GLU A 219 -7.84 2.36 -15.76
CA GLU A 219 -6.59 2.90 -16.31
C GLU A 219 -5.82 3.75 -15.29
N ASP A 220 -6.52 4.56 -14.51
CA ASP A 220 -5.93 5.39 -13.45
C ASP A 220 -5.45 4.52 -12.28
N SER A 221 -6.20 3.47 -11.94
CA SER A 221 -5.83 2.51 -10.90
C SER A 221 -4.60 1.68 -11.29
N ILE A 222 -4.50 1.22 -12.54
CA ILE A 222 -3.30 0.53 -13.05
C ILE A 222 -2.10 1.46 -12.95
N ALA A 223 -2.22 2.71 -13.40
CA ALA A 223 -1.14 3.68 -13.30
C ALA A 223 -0.74 3.98 -11.83
N GLU A 224 -1.70 4.02 -10.89
CA GLU A 224 -1.42 4.20 -9.46
C GLU A 224 -0.64 3.01 -8.89
N VAL A 225 -1.04 1.78 -9.20
CA VAL A 225 -0.36 0.57 -8.71
C VAL A 225 1.05 0.46 -9.30
N GLN A 226 1.23 0.79 -10.58
CA GLN A 226 2.55 0.87 -11.22
C GLN A 226 3.43 1.95 -10.56
N PHE A 227 2.87 3.13 -10.28
CA PHE A 227 3.56 4.18 -9.53
C PHE A 227 4.01 3.70 -8.16
N ILE A 228 3.13 3.04 -7.39
CA ILE A 228 3.44 2.54 -6.06
C ILE A 228 4.57 1.49 -6.12
N GLN A 229 4.54 0.58 -7.11
CA GLN A 229 5.60 -0.40 -7.30
C GLN A 229 6.94 0.28 -7.61
N ASP A 230 6.98 1.20 -8.57
CA ASP A 230 8.20 1.91 -8.98
C ASP A 230 8.77 2.75 -7.84
N TYR A 231 7.93 3.49 -7.11
CA TYR A 231 8.35 4.25 -5.94
C TYR A 231 8.93 3.34 -4.86
N HIS A 232 8.31 2.19 -4.58
CA HIS A 232 8.83 1.22 -3.62
C HIS A 232 10.17 0.62 -4.08
N GLN A 233 10.28 0.18 -5.34
CA GLN A 233 11.48 -0.47 -5.83
C GLN A 233 12.62 0.51 -6.09
N ASN A 234 12.38 1.49 -6.96
CA ASN A 234 13.42 2.35 -7.52
C ASN A 234 13.57 3.66 -6.72
N GLY A 235 12.51 4.10 -6.04
CA GLY A 235 12.59 5.21 -5.08
C GLY A 235 13.17 4.78 -3.72
N ARG A 236 12.57 3.75 -3.09
CA ARG A 236 12.88 3.32 -1.72
C ARG A 236 13.84 2.13 -1.62
N GLY A 237 14.20 1.51 -2.74
CA GLY A 237 15.12 0.36 -2.77
C GLY A 237 14.53 -0.94 -2.26
N TRP A 238 13.20 -1.09 -2.25
CA TRP A 238 12.55 -2.33 -1.83
C TRP A 238 12.61 -3.38 -2.94
N ILE A 239 12.51 -4.65 -2.57
CA ILE A 239 12.52 -5.72 -3.58
C ILE A 239 11.29 -5.66 -4.49
N ASP A 240 10.15 -5.15 -4.00
CA ASP A 240 8.89 -5.03 -4.74
C ASP A 240 7.89 -4.15 -3.97
N ILE A 241 6.72 -3.89 -4.57
CA ILE A 241 5.54 -3.26 -3.93
C ILE A 241 5.28 -3.85 -2.54
N GLY A 242 5.06 -3.02 -1.52
CA GLY A 242 5.03 -3.50 -0.13
C GLY A 242 3.78 -4.29 0.29
N TYR A 243 2.68 -4.17 -0.45
CA TYR A 243 1.39 -4.78 -0.14
C TYR A 243 1.17 -6.09 -0.92
N HIS A 244 0.26 -6.92 -0.43
CA HIS A 244 -0.17 -8.14 -1.12
C HIS A 244 -1.36 -7.86 -2.03
N PHE A 245 -2.26 -6.96 -1.61
CA PHE A 245 -3.40 -6.53 -2.41
C PHE A 245 -3.59 -5.03 -2.32
N LEU A 246 -3.98 -4.41 -3.43
CA LEU A 246 -4.42 -3.02 -3.51
C LEU A 246 -5.84 -2.97 -4.08
N LEU A 247 -6.69 -2.09 -3.55
CA LEU A 247 -8.11 -2.01 -3.93
C LEU A 247 -8.48 -0.59 -4.31
N ASP A 248 -9.17 -0.45 -5.43
CA ASP A 248 -9.67 0.85 -5.90
C ASP A 248 -11.13 1.09 -5.52
N GLY A 249 -11.63 2.30 -5.80
CA GLY A 249 -13.01 2.71 -5.52
C GLY A 249 -14.06 1.91 -6.30
N ALA A 250 -13.70 1.33 -7.44
CA ALA A 250 -14.59 0.50 -8.25
C ALA A 250 -14.65 -0.96 -7.76
N GLY A 251 -13.89 -1.33 -6.73
CA GLY A 251 -13.82 -2.69 -6.21
C GLY A 251 -12.95 -3.62 -7.06
N ASN A 252 -12.10 -3.08 -7.93
CA ASN A 252 -11.04 -3.85 -8.56
C ASN A 252 -9.95 -4.14 -7.51
N ILE A 253 -9.44 -5.36 -7.49
CA ILE A 253 -8.34 -5.78 -6.61
C ILE A 253 -7.12 -6.05 -7.48
N PHE A 254 -5.99 -5.43 -7.14
CA PHE A 254 -4.72 -5.61 -7.82
C PHE A 254 -3.81 -6.48 -6.97
N GLU A 255 -3.30 -7.55 -7.57
CA GLU A 255 -2.33 -8.46 -6.96
C GLU A 255 -0.97 -7.78 -6.85
N GLY A 256 -0.45 -7.65 -5.62
CA GLY A 256 0.88 -7.15 -5.31
C GLY A 256 1.86 -8.30 -5.09
N ARG A 257 2.43 -8.41 -3.89
CA ARG A 257 3.26 -9.55 -3.50
C ARG A 257 2.44 -10.84 -3.40
N PRO A 258 3.05 -12.00 -3.69
CA PRO A 258 2.41 -13.29 -3.46
C PRO A 258 1.98 -13.43 -1.99
N VAL A 259 0.83 -14.07 -1.75
CA VAL A 259 0.26 -14.23 -0.41
C VAL A 259 1.19 -15.01 0.54
N ASN A 260 1.91 -16.01 0.01
CA ASN A 260 2.88 -16.80 0.77
C ASN A 260 4.29 -16.16 0.85
N ALA A 261 4.44 -14.89 0.49
CA ALA A 261 5.69 -14.13 0.60
C ALA A 261 5.59 -13.03 1.65
N VAL A 262 6.69 -12.74 2.35
CA VAL A 262 6.74 -11.65 3.35
C VAL A 262 6.54 -10.28 2.68
N GLY A 263 5.63 -9.49 3.25
CA GLY A 263 5.33 -8.12 2.84
C GLY A 263 6.36 -7.08 3.28
N ALA A 264 6.07 -5.80 2.98
CA ALA A 264 6.84 -4.64 3.43
C ALA A 264 5.91 -3.47 3.82
N HIS A 265 4.86 -3.76 4.59
CA HIS A 265 3.76 -2.82 4.88
C HIS A 265 3.60 -2.47 6.37
N VAL A 266 4.07 -3.31 7.31
CA VAL A 266 4.07 -3.02 8.75
C VAL A 266 5.46 -3.26 9.33
N LEU A 267 6.12 -2.20 9.79
CA LEU A 267 7.45 -2.27 10.38
C LEU A 267 7.46 -3.27 11.55
N GLY A 268 8.28 -4.31 11.46
CA GLY A 268 8.45 -5.32 12.51
C GLY A 268 7.36 -6.40 12.57
N LYS A 269 6.36 -6.35 11.68
CA LYS A 269 5.21 -7.28 11.72
C LYS A 269 4.75 -7.74 10.33
N ASN A 270 5.67 -7.83 9.37
CA ASN A 270 5.39 -8.31 8.01
C ASN A 270 5.31 -9.84 7.91
N ILE A 271 6.04 -10.57 8.75
CA ILE A 271 6.03 -12.05 8.75
C ILE A 271 4.65 -12.53 9.18
N ASP A 272 4.11 -13.53 8.47
CA ASP A 272 2.79 -14.13 8.66
C ASP A 272 1.62 -13.13 8.50
N ASN A 273 1.83 -11.96 7.87
CA ASN A 273 0.84 -10.88 7.79
C ASN A 273 0.59 -10.43 6.35
N ILE A 274 -0.68 -10.46 5.92
CA ILE A 274 -1.12 -10.02 4.59
C ILE A 274 -1.56 -8.55 4.65
N GLY A 275 -0.87 -7.70 3.89
CA GLY A 275 -1.23 -6.30 3.70
C GLY A 275 -2.25 -6.08 2.58
N ILE A 276 -3.40 -5.51 2.94
CA ILE A 276 -4.50 -5.13 2.03
C ILE A 276 -4.63 -3.60 2.06
N SER A 277 -4.42 -2.91 0.94
CA SER A 277 -4.37 -1.43 0.90
C SER A 277 -5.43 -0.82 0.00
N PHE A 278 -6.21 0.12 0.50
CA PHE A 278 -7.12 0.92 -0.31
C PHE A 278 -6.38 2.07 -1.00
N LEU A 279 -6.58 2.25 -2.31
CA LEU A 279 -6.11 3.41 -3.07
C LEU A 279 -6.88 4.66 -2.62
N GLY A 280 -6.16 5.70 -2.20
CA GLY A 280 -6.75 6.94 -1.69
C GLY A 280 -6.34 7.33 -0.26
N ASN A 281 -6.87 8.46 0.19
CA ASN A 281 -6.61 9.07 1.48
C ASN A 281 -7.90 9.27 2.30
N TYR A 282 -8.09 8.36 3.27
CA TYR A 282 -9.28 8.24 4.11
C TYR A 282 -9.14 8.95 5.47
N HIS A 283 -8.24 9.94 5.56
CA HIS A 283 -8.09 10.84 6.70
C HIS A 283 -8.04 12.31 6.25
N PRO A 284 -8.20 13.28 7.19
CA PRO A 284 -8.13 14.69 6.85
C PRO A 284 -6.78 15.10 6.27
N PRO A 285 -6.75 16.00 5.27
CA PRO A 285 -7.88 16.80 4.82
C PRO A 285 -8.70 16.17 3.67
N LYS A 286 -8.18 15.16 2.97
CA LYS A 286 -8.82 14.59 1.76
C LYS A 286 -10.14 13.88 2.10
N ASN A 287 -10.16 13.06 3.14
CA ASN A 287 -11.37 12.39 3.64
C ASN A 287 -12.15 11.61 2.58
N ASP A 288 -11.44 10.89 1.70
CA ASP A 288 -12.06 10.06 0.68
C ASP A 288 -13.07 9.08 1.31
N GLN A 289 -14.18 8.83 0.62
CA GLN A 289 -15.22 7.93 1.10
C GLN A 289 -15.06 6.58 0.40
N PRO A 290 -14.98 5.45 1.14
CA PRO A 290 -14.89 4.14 0.50
C PRO A 290 -16.24 3.84 -0.16
N ALA A 291 -16.22 3.65 -1.47
CA ALA A 291 -17.39 3.25 -2.24
C ALA A 291 -17.87 1.86 -1.80
N LYS A 292 -19.18 1.61 -1.93
CA LYS A 292 -19.80 0.32 -1.55
C LYS A 292 -19.08 -0.87 -2.20
N ALA A 293 -18.77 -0.76 -3.50
CA ALA A 293 -18.06 -1.79 -4.26
C ALA A 293 -16.68 -2.13 -3.66
N SER A 294 -15.91 -1.12 -3.23
CA SER A 294 -14.61 -1.34 -2.59
C SER A 294 -14.71 -2.09 -1.24
N ILE A 295 -15.75 -1.81 -0.45
CA ILE A 295 -16.01 -2.50 0.83
C ILE A 295 -16.46 -3.94 0.59
N GLU A 296 -17.35 -4.17 -0.38
CA GLU A 296 -17.81 -5.51 -0.76
C GLU A 296 -16.65 -6.37 -1.30
N ALA A 297 -15.80 -5.80 -2.16
CA ALA A 297 -14.60 -6.46 -2.68
C ALA A 297 -13.61 -6.80 -1.56
N ALA A 298 -13.36 -5.86 -0.63
CA ALA A 298 -12.50 -6.11 0.53
C ALA A 298 -13.03 -7.20 1.45
N ALA A 299 -14.35 -7.26 1.65
CA ALA A 299 -14.99 -8.32 2.44
C ALA A 299 -14.87 -9.68 1.74
N ALA A 300 -15.12 -9.75 0.43
CA ALA A 300 -14.97 -10.98 -0.35
C ALA A 300 -13.52 -11.49 -0.36
N LEU A 301 -12.54 -10.59 -0.55
CA LEU A 301 -11.12 -10.91 -0.44
C LEU A 301 -10.78 -11.40 0.97
N GLY A 302 -11.17 -10.65 2.00
CA GLY A 302 -10.93 -11.03 3.39
C GLY A 302 -11.50 -12.39 3.75
N LYS A 303 -12.72 -12.72 3.28
CA LYS A 303 -13.34 -14.04 3.46
C LYS A 303 -12.50 -15.14 2.80
N SER A 304 -12.10 -14.93 1.55
CA SER A 304 -11.26 -15.88 0.81
C SER A 304 -9.92 -16.12 1.53
N LEU A 305 -9.27 -15.07 2.03
CA LEU A 305 -8.04 -15.18 2.81
C LEU A 305 -8.25 -15.90 4.15
N SER A 306 -9.33 -15.55 4.85
CA SER A 306 -9.72 -16.21 6.11
C SER A 306 -9.91 -17.71 5.91
N ASP A 307 -10.61 -18.13 4.85
CA ASP A 307 -10.92 -19.53 4.60
C ASP A 307 -9.69 -20.33 4.17
N ASN A 308 -8.87 -19.78 3.26
CA ASN A 308 -7.69 -20.48 2.73
C ASN A 308 -6.54 -20.58 3.73
N TYR A 309 -6.40 -19.60 4.64
CA TYR A 309 -5.28 -19.53 5.58
C TYR A 309 -5.68 -19.66 7.05
N SER A 310 -6.96 -19.93 7.34
CA SER A 310 -7.50 -20.03 8.71
C SER A 310 -7.20 -18.80 9.58
N ILE A 311 -7.20 -17.61 8.97
CA ILE A 311 -6.97 -16.35 9.68
C ILE A 311 -8.17 -16.07 10.57
N GLN A 312 -7.93 -15.70 11.83
CA GLN A 312 -9.00 -15.46 12.80
C GLN A 312 -9.44 -13.99 12.81
N LYS A 313 -10.68 -13.72 13.24
CA LYS A 313 -11.22 -12.36 13.45
C LYS A 313 -10.33 -11.48 14.33
N SER A 314 -9.67 -12.08 15.32
CA SER A 314 -8.71 -11.44 16.24
C SER A 314 -7.38 -11.07 15.58
N SER A 315 -7.08 -11.63 14.42
CA SER A 315 -5.87 -11.41 13.62
C SER A 315 -6.12 -10.56 12.37
N PHE A 316 -7.24 -9.83 12.34
CA PHE A 316 -7.49 -8.76 11.38
C PHE A 316 -7.34 -7.39 12.03
N TYR A 317 -6.29 -6.67 11.63
CA TYR A 317 -5.88 -5.39 12.19
C TYR A 317 -6.09 -4.25 11.19
N ALA A 318 -6.28 -3.04 11.68
CA ALA A 318 -5.89 -1.83 10.97
C ALA A 318 -4.40 -1.56 11.22
N HIS A 319 -3.68 -0.91 10.30
CA HIS A 319 -2.24 -0.63 10.50
C HIS A 319 -1.97 0.09 11.83
N ARG A 320 -2.79 1.09 12.20
CA ARG A 320 -2.70 1.81 13.48
C ARG A 320 -2.90 0.94 14.73
N ASP A 321 -3.50 -0.24 14.63
CA ASP A 321 -3.63 -1.16 15.79
C ASP A 321 -2.28 -1.77 16.18
N ILE A 322 -1.38 -1.88 15.19
CA ILE A 322 -0.13 -2.63 15.32
C ILE A 322 1.11 -1.84 14.91
N GLY A 323 0.96 -0.57 14.53
CA GLY A 323 2.03 0.36 14.16
C GLY A 323 1.74 1.79 14.64
N LYS A 324 2.74 2.67 14.52
CA LYS A 324 2.62 4.10 14.85
C LYS A 324 2.33 4.88 13.57
N THR A 325 1.06 5.03 13.23
CA THR A 325 0.61 5.63 11.96
C THR A 325 -0.86 6.00 12.03
N ASP A 326 -1.31 6.92 11.18
CA ASP A 326 -2.72 7.21 10.96
C ASP A 326 -3.39 6.23 9.98
N CYS A 327 -2.64 5.36 9.29
CA CYS A 327 -3.20 4.38 8.37
C CYS A 327 -4.14 3.38 9.10
N PRO A 328 -5.31 3.00 8.55
CA PRO A 328 -5.84 3.26 7.20
C PRO A 328 -6.65 4.56 7.07
N GLY A 329 -6.51 5.50 8.00
CA GLY A 329 -7.32 6.71 8.08
C GLY A 329 -8.61 6.52 8.88
N ASN A 330 -9.15 7.63 9.39
CA ASN A 330 -10.27 7.58 10.33
C ASN A 330 -11.54 6.98 9.73
N ILE A 331 -11.78 7.23 8.43
CA ILE A 331 -13.00 6.76 7.75
C ILE A 331 -12.96 5.24 7.57
N LEU A 332 -11.88 4.68 7.01
CA LEU A 332 -11.74 3.21 6.90
C LEU A 332 -11.63 2.54 8.27
N TYR A 333 -10.93 3.15 9.22
CA TYR A 333 -10.86 2.62 10.58
C TYR A 333 -12.24 2.45 11.22
N SER A 334 -13.15 3.40 11.01
CA SER A 334 -14.54 3.31 11.47
C SER A 334 -15.33 2.14 10.84
N ARG A 335 -14.87 1.59 9.71
CA ARG A 335 -15.48 0.45 9.01
C ARG A 335 -14.90 -0.89 9.45
N MET A 336 -13.85 -0.94 10.27
CA MET A 336 -13.20 -2.19 10.67
C MET A 336 -14.16 -3.20 11.29
N GLN A 337 -15.09 -2.76 12.15
CA GLN A 337 -16.05 -3.68 12.75
C GLN A 337 -17.05 -4.24 11.72
N ALA A 338 -17.53 -3.41 10.80
CA ALA A 338 -18.40 -3.86 9.72
C ALA A 338 -17.70 -4.86 8.81
N LEU A 339 -16.45 -4.58 8.41
CA LEU A 339 -15.62 -5.51 7.63
C LEU A 339 -15.38 -6.83 8.38
N LYS A 340 -15.07 -6.76 9.69
CA LYS A 340 -14.94 -7.96 10.52
C LYS A 340 -16.20 -8.81 10.54
N ASN A 341 -17.38 -8.18 10.55
CA ASN A 341 -18.63 -8.93 10.51
C ASN A 341 -18.85 -9.56 9.13
N LEU A 342 -18.63 -8.80 8.05
CA LEU A 342 -18.76 -9.31 6.67
C LEU A 342 -17.78 -10.45 6.34
N ILE A 343 -16.57 -10.44 6.93
CA ILE A 343 -15.52 -11.43 6.66
C ILE A 343 -15.67 -12.69 7.53
N PHE A 344 -15.99 -12.55 8.82
CA PHE A 344 -15.85 -13.66 9.77
C PHE A 344 -17.19 -14.18 10.31
N GLU A 345 -18.29 -13.47 10.12
CA GLU A 345 -19.60 -13.92 10.58
C GLU A 345 -20.30 -14.71 9.47
N PRO A 346 -20.99 -15.81 9.79
CA PRO A 346 -21.78 -16.52 8.80
C PRO A 346 -22.84 -15.57 8.23
N ALA A 347 -23.04 -15.62 6.92
CA ALA A 347 -24.15 -14.90 6.28
C ALA A 347 -25.44 -15.25 7.04
N PRO A 348 -26.34 -14.28 7.31
CA PRO A 348 -27.64 -14.59 7.87
C PRO A 348 -28.25 -15.70 7.03
N VAL A 349 -28.63 -16.81 7.67
CA VAL A 349 -29.46 -17.81 6.98
C VAL A 349 -30.73 -17.05 6.62
N GLU A 350 -30.93 -16.79 5.33
CA GLU A 350 -32.24 -16.39 4.84
C GLU A 350 -33.18 -17.54 5.19
N MET A 351 -33.90 -17.41 6.31
CA MET A 351 -35.05 -18.26 6.51
C MET A 351 -35.98 -17.93 5.35
N PRO A 352 -36.45 -18.93 4.57
CA PRO A 352 -37.44 -18.66 3.56
C PRO A 352 -38.56 -17.87 4.21
N VAL A 353 -38.83 -16.68 3.67
CA VAL A 353 -40.02 -15.92 4.01
C VAL A 353 -41.15 -16.92 3.79
N LYS A 354 -41.77 -17.37 4.88
CA LYS A 354 -43.06 -18.04 4.77
C LYS A 354 -43.93 -17.01 4.09
N ASP A 355 -44.27 -17.25 2.82
CA ASP A 355 -45.32 -16.53 2.14
C ASP A 355 -46.46 -16.37 3.15
N GLN A 356 -46.78 -15.11 3.45
CA GLN A 356 -47.98 -14.82 4.21
C GLN A 356 -49.12 -15.41 3.38
N ALA A 357 -49.68 -16.51 3.90
CA ALA A 357 -50.87 -17.12 3.39
C ALA A 357 -51.91 -16.02 3.17
N ILE A 358 -52.26 -15.82 1.90
CA ILE A 358 -53.61 -15.67 1.37
C ILE A 358 -54.62 -15.34 2.49
N ASN A 359 -55.00 -14.06 2.55
CA ASN A 359 -56.25 -13.65 3.17
C ASN A 359 -57.40 -14.34 2.41
N ASP A 360 -57.87 -15.49 2.89
CA ASP A 360 -59.22 -15.95 2.60
C ASP A 360 -59.74 -16.83 3.74
N PHE A 361 -60.17 -16.18 4.83
CA PHE A 361 -61.09 -16.79 5.78
C PHE A 361 -62.52 -16.50 5.33
N SER A 362 -63.01 -17.28 4.36
CA SER A 362 -64.43 -17.61 4.30
C SER A 362 -64.62 -19.02 4.86
N ASP A 363 -65.34 -19.08 5.98
CA ASP A 363 -65.85 -20.29 6.65
C ASP A 363 -66.42 -21.32 5.64
N PRO A 364 -66.11 -22.62 5.83
CA PRO A 364 -67.22 -23.57 5.81
C PRO A 364 -67.08 -24.64 6.89
N LYS A 365 -67.85 -24.47 7.96
CA LYS A 365 -68.58 -25.57 8.58
C LYS A 365 -69.30 -26.37 7.49
N GLY A 366 -68.88 -27.62 7.32
CA GLY A 366 -69.67 -28.62 6.59
C GLY A 366 -69.04 -29.21 5.33
N SER A 367 -67.77 -29.65 5.37
CA SER A 367 -67.30 -30.59 4.33
C SER A 367 -67.60 -32.05 4.73
N PRO A 368 -68.27 -32.85 3.87
CA PRO A 368 -68.59 -34.27 4.11
C PRO A 368 -67.37 -35.18 4.33
N ALA A 369 -66.17 -34.68 4.04
CA ALA A 369 -64.92 -35.41 4.21
C ALA A 369 -64.51 -35.60 5.68
N LEU A 370 -64.98 -34.74 6.60
CA LEU A 370 -64.66 -34.83 8.03
C LEU A 370 -65.49 -35.91 8.77
N GLU A 371 -66.73 -36.18 8.32
CA GLU A 371 -67.58 -37.24 8.90
C GLU A 371 -67.14 -38.65 8.49
N GLN A 372 -66.52 -38.80 7.31
CA GLN A 372 -66.07 -40.11 6.84
C GLN A 372 -64.76 -40.57 7.50
N ALA A 373 -63.95 -39.64 8.02
CA ALA A 373 -62.72 -39.93 8.75
C ALA A 373 -62.96 -40.36 10.22
N LEU A 374 -64.10 -40.04 10.82
CA LEU A 374 -64.44 -40.40 12.21
C LEU A 374 -65.12 -41.77 12.35
N LYS A 375 -65.44 -42.46 11.24
CA LYS A 375 -66.17 -43.74 11.26
C LYS A 375 -65.28 -44.99 11.37
N TYR A 376 -63.95 -44.85 11.24
CA TYR A 376 -63.01 -45.99 11.27
C TYR A 376 -62.08 -46.02 12.50
N SER A 377 -62.30 -45.18 13.51
CA SER A 377 -61.48 -45.18 14.74
C SER A 377 -62.17 -45.82 15.96
N LYS A 378 -63.24 -46.59 15.76
CA LYS A 378 -63.87 -47.39 16.81
C LYS A 378 -64.38 -48.73 16.27
N GLN A 379 -63.45 -49.68 16.12
CA GLN A 379 -63.66 -51.10 16.38
C GLN A 379 -62.32 -51.74 16.72
#